data_AF-A0A093HGU8-F1
#
_entry.id   AF-A0A093HGU8-F1
#
_cell.length_a   1.000
_cell.length_b   1.000
_cell.length_c   1.000
_cell.angle_alpha   90.00
_cell.angle_beta   90.00
_cell.angle_gamma   90.00
#
_symmetry.space_group_name_H-M   'P 1'
#
loop_
_entity.id
_entity.type
_entity.pdbx_description
1 polymer ?
#
loop_
_entity_poly.entity_id
_entity_poly.type
_entity_poly.pdbx_seq_one_letter_code
_entity_poly.pdbx_strand_id
1 'polypeptide(L)'
;QVELAEICTKSERYIGTEGGGMDQSISFLAEEGTAKLIEFSPLRATDVRLPSGAAFVIANSCVEMNKAATSHYNIRVMECRLATKLLSKAKGLDWKKKLRLHDVQTNLGLSLEEMLTIVEEVLHPEPYSTEEICKCLGISLEELRSQILSQNTQDVSTFKLYQRAKHVYSEAARVLEFKKICNEAPANAIQLLGELMNQSYISCREMYECSCPELDRLVDICLQFGAIGSRLTGAGWGGCTVSMVPTDKLNTFLKNVKKAYYQTDAQRLALENNSLFATKPGRGALVFVEA
;
A
#
# COMPACT_ATOMS: atom_id res chain seq x y z
N GLN A 1 11.86 -9.13 -19.01
CA GLN A 1 11.08 -8.14 -18.22
C GLN A 1 10.90 -8.59 -16.76
N VAL A 2 10.42 -9.81 -16.47
CA VAL A 2 10.31 -10.35 -15.10
C VAL A 2 11.64 -10.29 -14.33
N GLU A 3 12.72 -10.80 -14.91
CA GLU A 3 14.05 -10.78 -14.28
C GLU A 3 14.54 -9.35 -13.99
N LEU A 4 14.32 -8.40 -14.91
CA LEU A 4 14.66 -6.98 -14.70
C LEU A 4 13.91 -6.42 -13.49
N ALA A 5 12.61 -6.70 -13.38
CA ALA A 5 11.82 -6.28 -12.21
C ALA A 5 12.40 -6.85 -10.91
N GLU A 6 12.70 -8.15 -10.86
CA GLU A 6 13.25 -8.80 -9.66
C GLU A 6 14.64 -8.27 -9.26
N ILE A 7 15.51 -8.02 -10.24
CA ILE A 7 16.83 -7.40 -10.03
C ILE A 7 16.65 -5.98 -9.47
N CYS A 8 15.82 -5.16 -10.13
CA CYS A 8 15.59 -3.78 -9.73
C CYS A 8 14.94 -3.67 -8.34
N THR A 9 14.03 -4.57 -7.99
CA THR A 9 13.46 -4.66 -6.64
C THR A 9 14.52 -4.89 -5.58
N LYS A 10 15.50 -5.75 -5.84
CA LYS A 10 16.60 -6.00 -4.90
C LYS A 10 17.56 -4.81 -4.87
N SER A 11 17.85 -4.20 -6.03
CA SER A 11 18.81 -3.11 -6.12
C SER A 11 18.33 -1.82 -5.47
N GLU A 12 17.03 -1.51 -5.53
CA GLU A 12 16.49 -0.30 -4.89
C GLU A 12 16.78 -0.29 -3.38
N ARG A 13 16.83 -1.46 -2.75
CA ARG A 13 17.13 -1.57 -1.31
C ARG A 13 18.53 -1.08 -0.93
N TYR A 14 19.46 -0.96 -1.89
CA TYR A 14 20.77 -0.38 -1.62
C TYR A 14 20.71 1.10 -1.20
N ILE A 15 19.60 1.81 -1.47
CA ILE A 15 19.40 3.18 -0.97
C ILE A 15 18.91 3.22 0.49
N GLY A 16 18.72 2.05 1.12
CA GLY A 16 18.32 1.92 2.52
C GLY A 16 16.83 1.66 2.76
N THR A 17 16.01 1.56 1.71
CA THR A 17 14.58 1.23 1.83
C THR A 17 14.35 -0.29 1.82
N GLU A 18 13.55 -0.81 2.73
CA GLU A 18 13.20 -2.24 2.80
C GLU A 18 11.95 -2.57 1.94
N GLY A 19 11.88 -1.96 0.75
CA GLY A 19 10.74 -1.98 -0.15
C GLY A 19 10.33 -3.35 -0.71
N GLY A 20 9.06 -3.44 -1.09
CA GLY A 20 8.50 -4.53 -1.91
C GLY A 20 8.84 -4.40 -3.39
N GLY A 21 8.27 -5.28 -4.22
CA GLY A 21 8.56 -5.36 -5.66
C GLY A 21 7.51 -4.75 -6.59
N MET A 22 6.46 -4.13 -6.04
CA MET A 22 5.31 -3.66 -6.82
C MET A 22 5.71 -2.63 -7.89
N ASP A 23 6.46 -1.61 -7.49
CA ASP A 23 6.78 -0.45 -8.33
C ASP A 23 7.66 -0.83 -9.52
N GLN A 24 8.69 -1.65 -9.31
CA GLN A 24 9.56 -2.13 -10.39
C GLN A 24 8.81 -3.13 -11.27
N SER A 25 8.00 -4.02 -10.67
CA SER A 25 7.20 -4.99 -11.41
C SER A 25 6.22 -4.31 -12.37
N ILE A 26 5.46 -3.31 -11.91
CA ILE A 26 4.52 -2.60 -12.79
C ILE A 26 5.26 -1.77 -13.84
N SER A 27 6.42 -1.19 -13.51
CA SER A 27 7.23 -0.44 -14.48
C SER A 27 7.67 -1.31 -15.67
N PHE A 28 8.05 -2.57 -15.43
CA PHE A 28 8.47 -3.48 -16.50
C PHE A 28 7.35 -4.30 -17.14
N LEU A 29 6.26 -4.58 -16.42
CA LEU A 29 5.22 -5.54 -16.83
C LEU A 29 3.88 -4.88 -17.19
N ALA A 30 3.79 -3.54 -17.13
CA ALA A 30 2.58 -2.82 -17.53
C ALA A 30 2.33 -2.94 -19.04
N GLU A 31 1.05 -2.99 -19.40
CA GLU A 31 0.56 -3.01 -20.78
C GLU A 31 -0.52 -1.95 -20.93
N GLU A 32 -0.47 -1.22 -22.05
CA GLU A 32 -1.40 -0.13 -22.30
C GLU A 32 -2.85 -0.64 -22.34
N GLY A 33 -3.74 0.05 -21.61
CA GLY A 33 -5.17 -0.26 -21.57
C GLY A 33 -5.61 -1.27 -20.51
N THR A 34 -4.69 -1.90 -19.77
CA THR A 34 -5.05 -2.81 -18.66
C THR A 34 -4.28 -2.50 -17.37
N ALA A 35 -4.96 -2.60 -16.23
CA ALA A 35 -4.27 -2.72 -14.95
C ALA A 35 -3.72 -4.15 -14.79
N LYS A 36 -2.91 -4.38 -13.76
CA LYS A 36 -2.33 -5.70 -13.46
C LYS A 36 -2.54 -6.06 -12.00
N LEU A 37 -2.97 -7.28 -11.71
CA LEU A 37 -2.73 -7.94 -10.43
C LEU A 37 -1.30 -8.48 -10.47
N ILE A 38 -0.44 -7.94 -9.61
CA ILE A 38 0.94 -8.43 -9.45
C ILE A 38 1.00 -9.38 -8.26
N GLU A 39 1.44 -10.60 -8.52
CA GLU A 39 1.64 -11.65 -7.53
C GLU A 39 3.13 -11.90 -7.35
N PHE A 40 3.55 -12.31 -6.15
CA PHE A 40 4.96 -12.51 -5.81
C PHE A 40 5.23 -13.95 -5.39
N SER A 41 6.46 -14.42 -5.63
CA SER A 41 6.95 -15.77 -5.26
C SER A 41 6.12 -16.93 -5.84
N PRO A 42 6.02 -17.08 -7.18
CA PRO A 42 6.81 -16.39 -8.22
C PRO A 42 6.17 -15.08 -8.70
N LEU A 43 6.99 -14.19 -9.28
CA LEU A 43 6.52 -12.93 -9.87
C LEU A 43 5.62 -13.20 -11.09
N ARG A 44 4.37 -12.76 -11.02
CA ARG A 44 3.38 -12.85 -12.11
C ARG A 44 2.61 -11.55 -12.21
N ALA A 45 2.18 -11.18 -13.42
CA ALA A 45 1.30 -10.04 -13.67
C ALA A 45 0.12 -10.53 -14.50
N THR A 46 -1.10 -10.38 -13.96
CA THR A 46 -2.34 -10.81 -14.61
C THR A 46 -3.21 -9.59 -14.90
N ASP A 47 -3.80 -9.53 -16.09
CA ASP A 47 -4.67 -8.41 -16.49
C ASP A 47 -5.86 -8.22 -15.54
N VAL A 48 -6.18 -6.95 -15.30
CA VAL A 48 -7.39 -6.50 -14.62
C VAL A 48 -8.00 -5.40 -15.46
N ARG A 49 -9.16 -5.70 -16.05
CA ARG A 49 -9.94 -4.72 -16.81
C ARG A 49 -10.68 -3.83 -15.82
N LEU A 50 -10.34 -2.54 -15.84
CA LEU A 50 -11.03 -1.54 -15.03
C LEU A 50 -12.44 -1.29 -15.58
N PRO A 51 -13.42 -0.96 -14.72
CA PRO A 51 -14.80 -0.73 -15.16
C PRO A 51 -14.87 0.45 -16.14
N SER A 52 -15.69 0.31 -17.18
CA SER A 52 -16.08 1.43 -18.04
C SER A 52 -16.94 2.44 -17.27
N GLY A 53 -16.88 3.71 -17.64
CA GLY A 53 -17.74 4.76 -17.05
C GLY A 53 -17.17 5.44 -15.80
N ALA A 54 -15.95 5.07 -15.39
CA ALA A 54 -15.16 5.83 -14.43
C ALA A 54 -13.76 6.12 -14.98
N ALA A 55 -13.21 7.26 -14.59
CA ALA A 55 -11.82 7.64 -14.79
C ALA A 55 -11.08 7.59 -13.45
N PHE A 56 -9.79 7.22 -13.49
CA PHE A 56 -8.90 7.38 -12.34
C PHE A 56 -8.22 8.74 -12.45
N VAL A 57 -8.25 9.50 -11.37
CA VAL A 57 -7.64 10.83 -11.26
C VAL A 57 -6.59 10.80 -10.16
N ILE A 58 -5.38 11.26 -10.49
CA ILE A 58 -4.29 11.46 -9.54
C ILE A 58 -4.33 12.90 -9.05
N ALA A 59 -4.25 13.07 -7.74
CA ALA A 59 -4.13 14.38 -7.11
C ALA A 59 -2.96 14.36 -6.11
N ASN A 60 -1.93 15.15 -6.34
CA ASN A 60 -0.76 15.28 -5.47
C ASN A 60 -1.10 16.19 -4.28
N SER A 61 -0.82 15.76 -3.06
CA SER A 61 -1.00 16.58 -1.85
C SER A 61 -0.02 17.76 -1.80
N CYS A 62 1.05 17.70 -2.61
CA CYS A 62 2.21 18.59 -2.61
C CYS A 62 3.07 18.49 -1.33
N VAL A 63 2.88 17.46 -0.53
CA VAL A 63 3.80 17.10 0.57
C VAL A 63 4.80 16.09 0.06
N GLU A 64 6.06 16.49 0.00
CA GLU A 64 7.15 15.59 -0.36
C GLU A 64 7.47 14.64 0.79
N MET A 65 7.62 13.35 0.47
CA MET A 65 8.05 12.34 1.41
C MET A 65 9.22 11.54 0.84
N ASN A 66 10.43 11.83 1.33
CA ASN A 66 11.61 11.06 0.98
C ASN A 66 11.68 9.80 1.85
N LYS A 67 11.30 8.67 1.25
CA LYS A 67 11.25 7.35 1.89
C LYS A 67 12.62 6.87 2.37
N ALA A 68 13.69 7.17 1.63
CA ALA A 68 15.04 6.73 1.96
C ALA A 68 15.68 7.56 3.08
N ALA A 69 15.27 8.82 3.20
CA ALA A 69 15.76 9.74 4.22
C ALA A 69 15.04 9.62 5.57
N THR A 70 13.95 8.84 5.66
CA THR A 70 13.13 8.69 6.87
C THR A 70 12.99 7.22 7.27
N SER A 71 12.71 6.96 8.55
CA SER A 71 12.54 5.59 9.06
C SER A 71 11.11 5.05 8.94
N HIS A 72 10.11 5.92 8.69
CA HIS A 72 8.68 5.56 8.72
C HIS A 72 8.34 4.30 7.92
N TYR A 73 8.86 4.21 6.69
CA TYR A 73 8.62 3.06 5.83
C TYR A 73 9.21 1.76 6.41
N ASN A 74 10.48 1.78 6.79
CA ASN A 74 11.16 0.59 7.32
C ASN A 74 10.60 0.16 8.68
N ILE A 75 10.13 1.09 9.51
CA ILE A 75 9.42 0.77 10.76
C ILE A 75 8.21 -0.12 10.48
N ARG A 76 7.39 0.23 9.48
CA ARG A 76 6.23 -0.59 9.10
C ARG A 76 6.63 -1.97 8.59
N VAL A 77 7.73 -2.06 7.84
CA VAL A 77 8.27 -3.36 7.40
C VAL A 77 8.69 -4.20 8.62
N MET A 78 9.35 -3.60 9.61
CA MET A 78 9.76 -4.31 10.83
C MET A 78 8.56 -4.73 11.67
N GLU A 79 7.55 -3.87 11.85
CA GLU A 79 6.31 -4.21 12.55
C GLU A 79 5.62 -5.43 11.91
N CYS A 80 5.51 -5.46 10.58
CA CYS A 80 4.96 -6.63 9.86
C CYS A 80 5.83 -7.89 10.01
N ARG A 81 7.17 -7.74 9.97
CA ARG A 81 8.11 -8.85 10.15
C ARG A 81 8.06 -9.42 11.57
N LEU A 82 7.91 -8.57 12.58
CA LEU A 82 7.76 -8.95 13.98
C LEU A 82 6.41 -9.63 14.21
N ALA A 83 5.32 -9.07 13.68
CA ALA A 83 3.99 -9.70 13.72
C ALA A 83 4.02 -11.10 13.08
N THR A 84 4.70 -11.25 11.93
CA THR A 84 4.92 -12.55 11.28
C THR A 84 5.57 -13.55 12.24
N LYS A 85 6.62 -13.14 12.96
CA LYS A 85 7.37 -14.00 13.87
C LYS A 85 6.54 -14.41 15.08
N LEU A 86 5.81 -13.48 15.69
CA LEU A 86 4.94 -13.79 16.84
C LEU A 86 3.79 -14.72 16.42
N LEU A 87 3.11 -14.43 15.30
CA LEU A 87 2.05 -15.29 14.76
C LEU A 87 2.56 -16.70 14.45
N SER A 88 3.73 -16.79 13.80
CA SER A 88 4.37 -18.07 13.50
C SER A 88 4.66 -18.87 14.77
N LYS A 89 5.25 -18.22 15.79
CA LYS A 89 5.57 -18.88 17.05
C LYS A 89 4.32 -19.35 17.79
N ALA A 90 3.29 -18.52 17.84
CA ALA A 90 2.02 -18.85 18.50
C ALA A 90 1.30 -20.03 17.85
N LYS A 91 1.41 -20.19 16.52
CA LYS A 91 0.80 -21.31 15.78
C LYS A 91 1.79 -22.47 15.53
N GLY A 92 2.90 -22.54 16.27
CA GLY A 92 3.84 -23.68 16.24
C GLY A 92 4.70 -23.80 14.98
N LEU A 93 4.81 -22.74 14.18
CA LEU A 93 5.66 -22.70 12.98
C LEU A 93 7.11 -22.28 13.34
N ASP A 94 8.06 -22.63 12.47
CA ASP A 94 9.46 -22.19 12.58
C ASP A 94 9.57 -20.68 12.26
N TRP A 95 9.29 -19.85 13.27
CA TRP A 95 9.27 -18.39 13.18
C TRP A 95 10.60 -17.77 12.77
N LYS A 96 11.73 -18.46 12.97
CA LYS A 96 13.06 -17.95 12.59
C LYS A 96 13.19 -17.83 11.08
N LYS A 97 12.60 -18.76 10.33
CA LYS A 97 12.62 -18.79 8.86
C LYS A 97 11.54 -17.93 8.19
N LYS A 98 10.55 -17.43 8.94
CA LYS A 98 9.42 -16.64 8.39
C LYS A 98 9.75 -15.16 8.41
N LEU A 99 9.43 -14.49 7.29
CA LEU A 99 9.73 -13.08 7.09
C LEU A 99 8.50 -12.26 6.73
N ARG A 100 7.47 -12.85 6.13
CA ARG A 100 6.27 -12.16 5.65
C ARG A 100 4.99 -12.76 6.23
N LEU A 101 3.99 -11.92 6.43
CA LEU A 101 2.66 -12.33 6.91
C LEU A 101 2.01 -13.37 5.99
N HIS A 102 2.20 -13.24 4.68
CA HIS A 102 1.75 -14.24 3.70
C HIS A 102 2.36 -15.64 3.92
N ASP A 103 3.59 -15.73 4.45
CA ASP A 103 4.21 -17.03 4.75
C ASP A 103 3.39 -17.76 5.83
N VAL A 104 2.91 -17.04 6.84
CA VAL A 104 2.09 -17.60 7.94
C VAL A 104 0.79 -18.16 7.37
N GLN A 105 0.07 -17.34 6.59
CA GLN A 105 -1.19 -17.73 5.95
C GLN A 105 -1.01 -19.01 5.13
N THR A 106 -0.01 -19.01 4.24
CA THR A 106 0.22 -20.12 3.31
C THR A 106 0.61 -21.40 4.06
N ASN A 107 1.42 -21.30 5.12
CA ASN A 107 1.81 -22.46 5.90
C ASN A 107 0.68 -23.04 6.76
N LEU A 108 -0.28 -22.22 7.17
CA LEU A 108 -1.47 -22.69 7.88
C LEU A 108 -2.58 -23.17 6.93
N GLY A 109 -2.52 -22.78 5.65
CA GLY A 109 -3.55 -23.13 4.67
C GLY A 109 -4.88 -22.43 4.91
N LEU A 110 -4.85 -21.24 5.52
CA LEU A 110 -6.04 -20.50 5.95
C LEU A 110 -6.40 -19.36 4.99
N SER A 111 -7.69 -19.01 4.99
CA SER A 111 -8.21 -17.81 4.33
C SER A 111 -7.74 -16.52 5.00
N LEU A 112 -7.89 -15.39 4.31
CA LEU A 112 -7.54 -14.08 4.87
C LEU A 112 -8.46 -13.68 6.03
N GLU A 113 -9.71 -14.12 6.02
CA GLU A 113 -10.67 -13.90 7.11
C GLU A 113 -10.26 -14.67 8.37
N GLU A 114 -9.90 -15.95 8.23
CA GLU A 114 -9.38 -16.76 9.35
C GLU A 114 -8.05 -16.18 9.88
N MET A 115 -7.20 -15.63 9.02
CA MET A 115 -5.99 -14.93 9.47
C MET A 115 -6.29 -13.68 10.28
N LEU A 116 -7.37 -12.94 9.97
CA LEU A 116 -7.81 -11.81 10.80
C LEU A 116 -8.27 -12.27 12.18
N THR A 117 -9.00 -13.38 12.28
CA THR A 117 -9.35 -14.01 13.57
C THR A 117 -8.11 -14.40 14.35
N ILE A 118 -7.12 -15.02 13.70
CA ILE A 118 -5.85 -15.37 14.34
C ILE A 118 -5.10 -14.13 14.87
N VAL A 119 -5.13 -13.01 14.12
CA VAL A 119 -4.52 -11.76 14.60
C VAL A 119 -5.20 -11.29 15.89
N GLU A 120 -6.53 -11.36 15.98
CA GLU A 120 -7.25 -11.00 17.21
C GLU A 120 -6.97 -11.91 18.39
N GLU A 121 -6.79 -13.21 18.16
CA GLU A 121 -6.47 -14.17 19.21
C GLU A 121 -5.04 -14.01 19.75
N VAL A 122 -4.09 -13.70 18.87
CA VAL A 122 -2.65 -13.84 19.17
C VAL A 122 -1.97 -12.51 19.51
N LEU A 123 -2.35 -11.43 18.83
CA LEU A 123 -1.70 -10.13 18.99
C LEU A 123 -2.62 -9.21 19.80
N HIS A 124 -2.14 -8.70 20.93
CA HIS A 124 -2.88 -7.69 21.67
C HIS A 124 -2.81 -6.32 20.98
N PRO A 125 -3.82 -5.45 21.15
CA PRO A 125 -3.89 -4.18 20.44
C PRO A 125 -2.85 -3.15 20.90
N GLU A 126 -2.39 -3.19 22.15
CA GLU A 126 -1.41 -2.21 22.63
C GLU A 126 -0.04 -2.37 21.95
N PRO A 127 0.73 -1.28 21.77
CA PRO A 127 2.08 -1.38 21.22
C PRO A 127 2.97 -2.29 22.06
N TYR A 128 3.69 -3.19 21.39
CA TYR A 128 4.64 -4.10 22.00
C TYR A 128 5.95 -3.39 22.30
N SER A 129 6.53 -3.59 23.49
CA SER A 129 7.89 -3.12 23.77
C SER A 129 8.96 -4.06 23.20
N THR A 130 10.19 -3.57 23.06
CA THR A 130 11.34 -4.41 22.67
C THR A 130 11.55 -5.59 23.62
N GLU A 131 11.38 -5.38 24.92
CA GLU A 131 11.55 -6.40 25.98
C GLU A 131 10.45 -7.45 25.88
N GLU A 132 9.21 -7.01 25.63
CA GLU A 132 8.08 -7.91 25.43
C GLU A 132 8.29 -8.81 24.21
N ILE A 133 8.69 -8.23 23.07
CA ILE A 133 9.01 -8.98 21.86
C ILE A 133 10.12 -10.01 22.13
N CYS A 134 11.18 -9.59 22.81
CA CYS A 134 12.29 -10.47 23.18
C CYS A 134 11.80 -11.65 24.04
N LYS A 135 10.95 -11.37 25.04
CA LYS A 135 10.34 -12.41 25.89
C LYS A 135 9.44 -13.35 25.08
N CYS A 136 8.56 -12.81 24.23
CA CYS A 136 7.67 -13.59 23.37
C CYS A 136 8.46 -14.51 22.45
N LEU A 137 9.54 -14.02 21.83
CA LEU A 137 10.36 -14.79 20.89
C LEU A 137 11.42 -15.67 21.58
N GLY A 138 11.76 -15.39 22.83
CA GLY A 138 12.80 -16.11 23.58
C GLY A 138 14.19 -15.78 23.04
N ILE A 139 14.44 -14.50 22.77
CA ILE A 139 15.72 -13.98 22.25
C ILE A 139 16.21 -12.82 23.12
N SER A 140 17.48 -12.48 22.98
CA SER A 140 18.08 -11.27 23.56
C SER A 140 17.74 -10.01 22.77
N LEU A 141 17.90 -8.84 23.40
CA LEU A 141 17.78 -7.55 22.74
C LEU A 141 18.82 -7.35 21.63
N GLU A 142 20.02 -7.92 21.81
CA GLU A 142 21.07 -7.90 20.81
C GLU A 142 20.68 -8.70 19.57
N GLU A 143 20.11 -9.90 19.74
CA GLU A 143 19.58 -10.69 18.62
C GLU A 143 18.43 -9.96 17.91
N LEU A 144 17.51 -9.32 18.63
CA LEU A 144 16.45 -8.51 18.04
C LEU A 144 17.02 -7.40 17.13
N ARG A 145 17.98 -6.63 17.64
CA ARG A 145 18.59 -5.49 16.93
C ARG A 145 19.46 -5.90 15.75
N SER A 146 20.21 -6.99 15.88
CA SER A 146 21.21 -7.41 14.88
C SER A 146 20.65 -8.35 13.82
N GLN A 147 19.62 -9.15 14.12
CA GLN A 147 19.12 -10.19 13.21
C GLN A 147 17.74 -9.91 12.64
N ILE A 148 16.94 -9.01 13.22
CA ILE A 148 15.55 -8.79 12.82
C ILE A 148 15.31 -7.36 12.35
N LEU A 149 15.69 -6.37 13.17
CA LEU A 149 15.52 -4.95 12.88
C LEU A 149 16.49 -4.48 11.79
N SER A 150 16.07 -3.50 10.98
CA SER A 150 16.97 -2.80 10.05
C SER A 150 17.77 -1.72 10.78
N GLN A 151 18.89 -1.29 10.20
CA GLN A 151 19.79 -0.30 10.80
C GLN A 151 19.06 0.96 11.31
N ASN A 152 18.17 1.55 10.52
CA ASN A 152 17.41 2.74 10.87
C ASN A 152 16.17 2.49 11.74
N THR A 153 16.03 1.30 12.34
CA THR A 153 14.91 0.93 13.23
C THR A 153 15.36 0.37 14.58
N GLN A 154 16.68 0.31 14.84
CA GLN A 154 17.23 -0.29 16.07
C GLN A 154 16.89 0.50 17.34
N ASP A 155 16.64 1.80 17.21
CA ASP A 155 16.28 2.71 18.32
C ASP A 155 14.77 2.81 18.56
N VAL A 156 13.96 2.08 17.77
CA VAL A 156 12.51 2.04 17.97
C VAL A 156 12.21 1.19 19.20
N SER A 157 11.51 1.78 20.17
CA SER A 157 11.21 1.15 21.46
C SER A 157 9.86 0.43 21.49
N THR A 158 8.92 0.78 20.60
CA THR A 158 7.58 0.18 20.56
C THR A 158 7.11 -0.14 19.14
N PHE A 159 6.31 -1.19 19.00
CA PHE A 159 5.85 -1.71 17.70
C PHE A 159 4.36 -2.07 17.72
N LYS A 160 3.58 -1.56 16.75
CA LYS A 160 2.13 -1.80 16.64
C LYS A 160 1.79 -3.03 15.80
N LEU A 161 2.13 -4.21 16.32
CA LEU A 161 2.06 -5.48 15.58
C LEU A 161 0.63 -5.83 15.13
N TYR A 162 -0.35 -5.70 16.04
CA TYR A 162 -1.75 -6.00 15.78
C TYR A 162 -2.30 -5.19 14.61
N GLN A 163 -2.12 -3.86 14.65
CA GLN A 163 -2.68 -2.95 13.66
C GLN A 163 -2.08 -3.21 12.28
N ARG A 164 -0.76 -3.47 12.21
CA ARG A 164 -0.08 -3.70 10.93
C ARG A 164 -0.51 -5.02 10.32
N ALA A 165 -0.62 -6.07 11.12
CA ALA A 165 -1.11 -7.36 10.65
C ALA A 165 -2.56 -7.28 10.16
N LYS A 166 -3.45 -6.63 10.92
CA LYS A 166 -4.84 -6.39 10.50
C LYS A 166 -4.93 -5.60 9.20
N HIS A 167 -4.14 -4.54 9.07
CA HIS A 167 -4.08 -3.78 7.82
C HIS A 167 -3.70 -4.69 6.65
N VAL A 168 -2.59 -5.43 6.76
CA VAL A 168 -2.05 -6.23 5.65
C VAL A 168 -3.02 -7.33 5.20
N TYR A 169 -3.57 -8.13 6.12
CA TYR A 169 -4.49 -9.20 5.71
C TYR A 169 -5.80 -8.64 5.14
N SER A 170 -6.36 -7.58 5.73
CA SER A 170 -7.59 -6.96 5.21
C SER A 170 -7.36 -6.26 3.87
N GLU A 171 -6.20 -5.64 3.64
CA GLU A 171 -5.85 -5.00 2.37
C GLU A 171 -5.65 -6.05 1.27
N ALA A 172 -4.98 -7.18 1.59
CA ALA A 172 -4.87 -8.30 0.66
C ALA A 172 -6.27 -8.83 0.24
N ALA A 173 -7.22 -8.91 1.17
CA ALA A 173 -8.58 -9.35 0.89
C ALA A 173 -9.29 -8.36 -0.05
N ARG A 174 -9.15 -7.05 0.23
CA ARG A 174 -9.70 -5.99 -0.64
C ARG A 174 -9.15 -6.05 -2.06
N VAL A 175 -7.86 -6.39 -2.26
CA VAL A 175 -7.27 -6.55 -3.60
C VAL A 175 -7.93 -7.70 -4.37
N LEU A 176 -8.13 -8.85 -3.72
CA LEU A 176 -8.77 -10.00 -4.35
C LEU A 176 -10.24 -9.71 -4.71
N GLU A 177 -10.97 -9.04 -3.80
CA GLU A 177 -12.35 -8.64 -4.04
C GLU A 177 -12.46 -7.58 -5.14
N PHE A 178 -11.55 -6.61 -5.18
CA PHE A 178 -11.50 -5.61 -6.25
C PHE A 178 -11.33 -6.28 -7.61
N LYS A 179 -10.38 -7.21 -7.73
CA LYS A 179 -10.17 -7.99 -8.97
C LYS A 179 -11.40 -8.80 -9.33
N LYS A 180 -12.03 -9.45 -8.37
CA LYS A 180 -13.24 -10.25 -8.58
C LYS A 180 -14.38 -9.38 -9.14
N ILE A 181 -14.65 -8.22 -8.53
CA ILE A 181 -15.66 -7.28 -9.02
C ILE A 181 -15.33 -6.77 -10.43
N CYS A 182 -14.06 -6.48 -10.73
CA CYS A 182 -13.63 -6.12 -12.09
C CYS A 182 -13.91 -7.23 -13.11
N ASN A 183 -13.74 -8.50 -12.73
CA ASN A 183 -13.99 -9.65 -13.62
C ASN A 183 -15.48 -9.93 -13.80
N GLU A 184 -16.27 -9.85 -12.72
CA GLU A 184 -17.71 -10.12 -12.74
C GLU A 184 -18.51 -8.97 -13.35
N ALA A 185 -17.98 -7.73 -13.26
CA ALA A 185 -18.57 -6.50 -13.77
C ALA A 185 -20.07 -6.34 -13.44
N PRO A 186 -20.50 -6.45 -12.17
CA PRO A 186 -21.89 -6.25 -11.80
C PRO A 186 -22.36 -4.82 -12.11
N ALA A 187 -23.68 -4.61 -12.22
CA ALA A 187 -24.25 -3.30 -12.57
C ALA A 187 -23.82 -2.16 -11.64
N ASN A 188 -23.54 -2.46 -10.36
CA ASN A 188 -23.05 -1.53 -9.36
C ASN A 188 -21.52 -1.62 -9.13
N ALA A 189 -20.74 -2.16 -10.08
CA ALA A 189 -19.29 -2.38 -9.92
C ALA A 189 -18.53 -1.12 -9.48
N ILE A 190 -18.79 0.04 -10.10
CA ILE A 190 -18.12 1.31 -9.74
C ILE A 190 -18.36 1.67 -8.27
N GLN A 191 -19.58 1.45 -7.76
CA GLN A 191 -19.91 1.73 -6.37
C GLN A 191 -19.13 0.80 -5.41
N LEU A 192 -19.17 -0.51 -5.68
CA LEU A 192 -18.47 -1.52 -4.86
C LEU A 192 -16.95 -1.29 -4.84
N LEU A 193 -16.35 -1.00 -6.00
CA LEU A 193 -14.92 -0.72 -6.11
C LEU A 193 -14.54 0.56 -5.36
N GLY A 194 -15.41 1.58 -5.38
CA GLY A 194 -15.19 2.82 -4.64
C GLY A 194 -15.25 2.63 -3.12
N GLU A 195 -16.18 1.79 -2.65
CA GLU A 195 -16.26 1.37 -1.25
C GLU A 195 -14.97 0.66 -0.80
N LEU A 196 -14.43 -0.26 -1.61
CA LEU A 196 -13.15 -0.92 -1.33
C LEU A 196 -11.99 0.09 -1.25
N MET A 197 -11.95 1.09 -2.14
CA MET A 197 -10.95 2.16 -2.11
C MET A 197 -11.05 2.98 -0.81
N ASN A 198 -12.26 3.34 -0.38
CA ASN A 198 -12.49 4.12 0.85
C ASN A 198 -12.13 3.30 2.10
N GLN A 199 -12.46 2.00 2.13
CA GLN A 199 -12.05 1.10 3.21
C GLN A 199 -10.52 0.96 3.28
N SER A 200 -9.85 0.87 2.12
CA SER A 200 -8.39 0.88 2.06
C SER A 200 -7.82 2.20 2.61
N TYR A 201 -8.38 3.34 2.24
CA TYR A 201 -7.99 4.65 2.79
C TYR A 201 -8.08 4.69 4.32
N ILE A 202 -9.23 4.31 4.88
CA ILE A 202 -9.45 4.29 6.33
C ILE A 202 -8.44 3.36 7.00
N SER A 203 -8.20 2.17 6.44
CA SER A 203 -7.22 1.23 6.96
C SER A 203 -5.79 1.79 6.91
N CYS A 204 -5.39 2.44 5.83
CA CYS A 204 -4.10 3.11 5.72
C CYS A 204 -3.94 4.25 6.75
N ARG A 205 -5.00 5.02 6.99
CA ARG A 205 -5.01 6.13 7.95
C ARG A 205 -4.95 5.64 9.40
N GLU A 206 -5.81 4.70 9.77
CA GLU A 206 -6.05 4.33 11.17
C GLU A 206 -5.25 3.11 11.61
N MET A 207 -5.15 2.09 10.76
CA MET A 207 -4.47 0.84 11.09
C MET A 207 -3.01 0.84 10.67
N TYR A 208 -2.69 1.37 9.49
CA TYR A 208 -1.31 1.47 9.03
C TYR A 208 -0.65 2.80 9.38
N GLU A 209 -1.42 3.82 9.77
CA GLU A 209 -0.90 5.15 10.16
C GLU A 209 0.13 5.68 9.14
N CYS A 210 -0.22 5.60 7.86
CA CYS A 210 0.60 6.09 6.74
C CYS A 210 -0.09 7.21 5.94
N SER A 211 -1.15 7.82 6.48
CA SER A 211 -1.70 9.07 5.91
C SER A 211 -0.97 10.31 6.46
N CYS A 212 -1.43 11.49 6.06
CA CYS A 212 -1.08 12.78 6.67
C CYS A 212 -2.27 13.75 6.52
N PRO A 213 -2.30 14.86 7.27
CA PRO A 213 -3.42 15.82 7.23
C PRO A 213 -3.76 16.32 5.82
N GLU A 214 -2.76 16.53 4.98
CA GLU A 214 -2.91 16.99 3.61
C GLU A 214 -3.54 15.93 2.70
N LEU A 215 -3.13 14.66 2.85
CA LEU A 215 -3.76 13.54 2.16
C LEU A 215 -5.21 13.37 2.62
N ASP A 216 -5.47 13.45 3.93
CA ASP A 216 -6.82 13.31 4.48
C ASP A 216 -7.75 14.39 3.93
N ARG A 217 -7.32 15.66 3.99
CA ARG A 217 -8.07 16.78 3.42
C ARG A 217 -8.30 16.63 1.92
N LEU A 218 -7.30 16.16 1.18
CA LEU A 218 -7.42 15.98 -0.27
C LEU A 218 -8.38 14.84 -0.62
N VAL A 219 -8.35 13.72 0.11
CA VAL A 219 -9.31 12.62 -0.01
C VAL A 219 -10.74 13.13 0.23
N ASP A 220 -10.96 13.85 1.33
CA ASP A 220 -12.28 14.42 1.66
C ASP A 220 -12.81 15.34 0.55
N ILE A 221 -11.95 16.23 0.03
CA ILE A 221 -12.27 17.12 -1.09
C ILE A 221 -12.63 16.32 -2.35
N CYS A 222 -11.87 15.27 -2.69
CA CYS A 222 -12.17 14.44 -3.84
C CYS A 222 -13.54 13.75 -3.70
N LEU A 223 -13.84 13.18 -2.54
CA LEU A 223 -15.13 12.55 -2.27
C LEU A 223 -16.27 13.57 -2.35
N GLN A 224 -16.09 14.76 -1.76
CA GLN A 224 -17.06 15.85 -1.79
C GLN A 224 -17.41 16.28 -3.22
N PHE A 225 -16.45 16.28 -4.14
CA PHE A 225 -16.64 16.75 -5.52
C PHE A 225 -16.91 15.64 -6.54
N GLY A 226 -17.25 14.43 -6.08
CA GLY A 226 -17.85 13.40 -6.92
C GLY A 226 -17.00 12.17 -7.19
N ALA A 227 -15.85 11.99 -6.53
CA ALA A 227 -15.21 10.69 -6.49
C ALA A 227 -16.09 9.67 -5.75
N ILE A 228 -16.22 8.47 -6.29
CA ILE A 228 -16.91 7.35 -5.63
C ILE A 228 -15.99 6.68 -4.61
N GLY A 229 -14.70 6.60 -4.94
CA GLY A 229 -13.65 6.13 -4.04
C GLY A 229 -12.42 7.02 -4.14
N SER A 230 -11.77 7.31 -3.02
CA SER A 230 -10.52 8.06 -2.97
C SER A 230 -9.62 7.56 -1.84
N ARG A 231 -8.33 7.44 -2.14
CA ARG A 231 -7.31 6.97 -1.18
C ARG A 231 -5.94 7.51 -1.52
N LEU A 232 -5.03 7.52 -0.54
CA LEU A 232 -3.59 7.71 -0.81
C LEU A 232 -3.06 6.60 -1.74
N THR A 233 -2.00 6.89 -2.50
CA THR A 233 -1.29 5.90 -3.32
C THR A 233 0.23 6.00 -3.12
N GLY A 234 0.92 4.87 -3.27
CA GLY A 234 2.32 4.73 -2.88
C GLY A 234 2.49 4.54 -1.37
N ALA A 235 3.61 5.02 -0.83
CA ALA A 235 3.97 4.78 0.57
C ALA A 235 3.10 5.56 1.57
N GLY A 236 2.60 6.73 1.18
CA GLY A 236 1.91 7.65 2.07
C GLY A 236 2.85 8.63 2.80
N TRP A 237 2.37 9.18 3.92
CA TRP A 237 2.94 10.32 4.66
C TRP A 237 3.20 11.56 3.79
N GLY A 238 2.42 11.70 2.73
CA GLY A 238 2.62 12.66 1.64
C GLY A 238 2.41 12.01 0.29
N GLY A 239 2.80 12.69 -0.78
CA GLY A 239 2.64 12.22 -2.15
C GLY A 239 1.21 12.34 -2.67
N CYS A 240 0.70 11.32 -3.35
CA CYS A 240 -0.52 11.43 -4.15
C CYS A 240 -1.71 10.66 -3.57
N THR A 241 -2.90 11.07 -3.98
CA THR A 241 -4.14 10.29 -3.91
C THR A 241 -4.51 9.77 -5.29
N VAL A 242 -5.31 8.72 -5.32
CA VAL A 242 -5.98 8.18 -6.50
C VAL A 242 -7.48 8.14 -6.23
N SER A 243 -8.24 8.77 -7.12
CA SER A 243 -9.69 8.89 -7.04
C SER A 243 -10.36 8.22 -8.23
N MET A 244 -11.41 7.45 -8.00
CA MET A 244 -12.27 6.91 -9.05
C MET A 244 -13.49 7.82 -9.22
N VAL A 245 -13.59 8.46 -10.39
CA VAL A 245 -14.56 9.51 -10.67
C VAL A 245 -15.43 9.09 -11.86
N PRO A 246 -16.77 9.18 -11.78
CA PRO A 246 -17.65 8.93 -12.92
C PRO A 246 -17.28 9.84 -14.10
N THR A 247 -17.25 9.29 -15.32
CA THR A 247 -16.74 10.02 -16.49
C THR A 247 -17.51 11.31 -16.78
N ASP A 248 -18.82 11.34 -16.51
CA ASP A 248 -19.70 12.51 -16.64
C ASP A 248 -19.38 13.63 -15.62
N LYS A 249 -18.76 13.29 -14.48
CA LYS A 249 -18.35 14.24 -13.44
C LYS A 249 -16.89 14.70 -13.56
N LEU A 250 -16.11 14.15 -14.48
CA LEU A 250 -14.67 14.36 -14.53
C LEU A 250 -14.28 15.85 -14.65
N ASN A 251 -14.91 16.59 -15.56
CA ASN A 251 -14.56 18.01 -15.79
C ASN A 251 -14.93 18.89 -14.59
N THR A 252 -16.08 18.66 -13.98
CA THR A 252 -16.53 19.42 -12.79
C THR A 252 -15.70 19.05 -11.56
N PHE A 253 -15.36 17.76 -11.40
CA PHE A 253 -14.43 17.28 -10.37
C PHE A 253 -13.09 18.00 -10.45
N LEU A 254 -12.41 17.99 -11.61
CA LEU A 254 -11.10 18.61 -11.78
C LEU A 254 -11.14 20.10 -11.44
N LYS A 255 -12.14 20.83 -11.93
CA LYS A 255 -12.32 22.26 -11.65
C LYS A 255 -12.53 22.54 -10.16
N ASN A 256 -13.34 21.73 -9.48
CA ASN A 256 -13.67 21.96 -8.08
C ASN A 256 -12.53 21.57 -7.14
N VAL A 257 -11.84 20.45 -7.39
CA VAL A 257 -10.66 20.04 -6.62
C VAL A 257 -9.53 21.04 -6.78
N LYS A 258 -9.28 21.51 -8.01
CA LYS A 258 -8.36 22.63 -8.31
C LYS A 258 -8.64 23.84 -7.42
N LYS A 259 -9.90 24.28 -7.37
CA LYS A 259 -10.32 25.44 -6.58
C LYS A 259 -10.22 25.20 -5.08
N ALA A 260 -10.68 24.04 -4.59
CA ALA A 260 -10.84 23.78 -3.16
C ALA A 260 -9.54 23.37 -2.44
N TYR A 261 -8.59 22.75 -3.16
CA TYR A 261 -7.32 22.33 -2.59
C TYR A 261 -6.16 23.21 -3.04
N TYR A 262 -5.93 23.32 -4.34
CA TYR A 262 -4.70 23.93 -4.86
C TYR A 262 -4.73 25.46 -4.86
N GLN A 263 -5.86 26.08 -5.20
CA GLN A 263 -5.99 27.54 -5.21
C GLN A 263 -6.11 28.18 -3.82
N THR A 264 -6.13 27.37 -2.75
CA THR A 264 -6.19 27.86 -1.37
C THR A 264 -4.81 28.24 -0.81
N ASP A 265 -3.74 27.95 -1.55
CA ASP A 265 -2.37 28.16 -1.12
C ASP A 265 -1.47 28.45 -2.33
N ALA A 266 -0.59 29.45 -2.21
CA ALA A 266 0.23 29.91 -3.32
C ALA A 266 1.27 28.86 -3.79
N GLN A 267 1.80 28.05 -2.88
CA GLN A 267 2.78 27.01 -3.22
C GLN A 267 2.10 25.88 -3.98
N ARG A 268 0.93 25.44 -3.52
CA ARG A 268 0.13 24.42 -4.22
C ARG A 268 -0.37 24.91 -5.58
N LEU A 269 -0.75 26.18 -5.69
CA LEU A 269 -1.15 26.80 -6.95
C LEU A 269 -0.03 26.77 -8.00
N ALA A 270 1.22 26.98 -7.59
CA ALA A 270 2.37 26.95 -8.51
C ALA A 270 2.62 25.57 -9.14
N LEU A 271 2.23 24.49 -8.45
CA LEU A 271 2.43 23.10 -8.90
C LEU A 271 1.21 22.50 -9.60
N GLU A 272 0.11 23.25 -9.66
CA GLU A 272 -1.22 22.72 -9.94
C GLU A 272 -1.34 21.95 -11.27
N ASN A 273 -0.76 22.49 -12.35
CA ASN A 273 -0.83 21.87 -13.69
C ASN A 273 -0.22 20.45 -13.74
N ASN A 274 0.71 20.13 -12.83
CA ASN A 274 1.37 18.84 -12.75
C ASN A 274 0.86 18.00 -11.57
N SER A 275 -0.04 18.55 -10.76
CA SER A 275 -0.49 17.94 -9.51
C SER A 275 -1.89 17.34 -9.57
N LEU A 276 -2.70 17.65 -10.58
CA LEU A 276 -4.06 17.10 -10.72
C LEU A 276 -4.34 16.68 -12.17
N PHE A 277 -4.45 15.39 -12.42
CA PHE A 277 -4.65 14.87 -13.78
C PHE A 277 -5.36 13.52 -13.83
N ALA A 278 -6.17 13.32 -14.87
CA ALA A 278 -6.76 12.02 -15.18
C ALA A 278 -5.70 11.09 -15.78
N THR A 279 -5.82 9.78 -15.53
CA THR A 279 -4.89 8.78 -16.03
C THR A 279 -5.61 7.55 -16.60
N LYS A 280 -4.88 6.80 -17.41
CA LYS A 280 -5.27 5.49 -17.97
C LYS A 280 -4.09 4.53 -17.84
N PRO A 281 -4.30 3.20 -17.82
CA PRO A 281 -3.20 2.25 -17.76
C PRO A 281 -2.24 2.44 -18.92
N GLY A 282 -0.99 2.76 -18.60
CA GLY A 282 0.08 3.04 -19.56
C GLY A 282 0.89 1.79 -19.92
N ARG A 283 1.79 1.95 -20.89
CA ARG A 283 2.77 0.93 -21.27
C ARG A 283 3.94 0.87 -20.28
N GLY A 284 4.53 -0.30 -20.11
CA GLY A 284 5.76 -0.49 -19.36
C GLY A 284 7.02 0.04 -20.07
N ALA A 285 8.18 -0.27 -19.49
CA ALA A 285 9.49 0.16 -19.96
C ALA A 285 9.79 -0.30 -21.41
N LEU A 286 10.38 0.61 -22.20
CA LEU A 286 10.73 0.40 -23.61
C LEU A 286 12.13 0.96 -23.92
N VAL A 287 12.75 0.41 -24.96
CA VAL A 287 13.95 0.95 -25.60
C VAL A 287 13.53 1.62 -26.90
N PHE A 288 13.92 2.88 -27.09
CA PHE A 288 13.74 3.60 -28.35
C PHE A 288 15.04 3.49 -29.16
N VAL A 289 14.94 3.04 -30.40
CA VAL A 289 16.06 2.95 -31.33
C VAL A 289 15.79 3.96 -32.44
N GLU A 290 16.74 4.86 -32.68
CA GLU A 290 16.68 5.79 -33.80
C GLU A 290 16.93 5.02 -35.10
N ALA A 291 16.11 5.28 -36.11
CA ALA A 291 16.12 4.56 -37.39
C ALA A 291 17.27 5.02 -38.29
#